data_AF-A0ABD3UNE6-F1
#
_entry.id   AF-A0ABD3UNE6-F1
#
_cell.length_a   1.000
_cell.length_b   1.000
_cell.length_c   1.000
_cell.angle_alpha   90.00
_cell.angle_beta   90.00
_cell.angle_gamma   90.00
#
_symmetry.space_group_name_H-M   'P 1'
#
loop_
_entity.id
_entity.type
_entity.pdbx_description
1 polymer ?
#
loop_
_entity_poly.entity_id
_entity_poly.type
_entity_poly.pdbx_seq_one_letter_code
_entity_poly.pdbx_strand_id
1 'polypeptide(L)'
;MKKEEMVKLISAEGFEFVIDKKAAMVSQTIRNMLTSPGSFAETEHGEVTFPEISTTILEKICQYFYWSLQYASGKETEFHIEPELTLELMMAANYLHT
;
A
#
# COMPACT_ATOMS: atom_id res chain seq x y z
N MET A 1 18.68 3.54 -10.56
CA MET A 1 17.55 3.22 -9.68
C MET A 1 17.64 1.73 -9.38
N LYS A 2 17.80 1.33 -8.11
CA LYS A 2 17.96 -0.08 -7.76
C LYS A 2 16.58 -0.73 -7.65
N LYS A 3 16.39 -1.87 -8.31
CA LYS A 3 15.12 -2.62 -8.34
C LYS A 3 14.61 -3.01 -6.94
N GLU A 4 15.52 -3.08 -5.96
CA GLU A 4 15.26 -3.41 -4.55
C GLU A 4 14.50 -2.32 -3.77
N GLU A 5 14.34 -1.12 -4.34
CA GLU A 5 13.71 0.04 -3.68
C GLU A 5 12.23 0.22 -4.03
N MET A 6 11.70 -0.52 -5.00
CA MET A 6 10.31 -0.44 -5.43
C MET A 6 9.57 -1.75 -5.14
N VAL A 7 8.26 -1.66 -4.97
CA VAL A 7 7.35 -2.81 -4.87
C VAL A 7 6.17 -2.60 -5.79
N LYS A 8 5.57 -3.70 -6.24
CA LYS A 8 4.38 -3.72 -7.07
C LYS A 8 3.19 -4.15 -6.22
N LEU A 9 2.17 -3.31 -6.15
CA LEU A 9 0.88 -3.63 -5.54
C LEU A 9 -0.13 -3.85 -6.65
N ILE A 10 -0.79 -5.00 -6.67
CA ILE A 10 -1.68 -5.42 -7.76
C ILE A 10 -3.12 -5.43 -7.24
N SER A 11 -4.02 -4.70 -7.88
CA SER A 11 -5.44 -4.64 -7.52
C SER A 11 -6.22 -5.91 -7.92
N ALA A 12 -7.47 -5.99 -7.50
CA ALA A 12 -8.41 -7.06 -7.87
C ALA A 12 -8.59 -7.18 -9.39
N GLU A 13 -8.55 -6.06 -10.12
CA GLU A 13 -8.66 -6.01 -11.59
C GLU A 13 -7.31 -6.25 -12.30
N GLY A 14 -6.23 -6.48 -11.54
CA GLY A 14 -4.90 -6.74 -12.07
C GLY A 14 -4.11 -5.48 -12.45
N PHE A 15 -4.55 -4.30 -12.02
CA PHE A 15 -3.79 -3.06 -12.25
C PHE A 15 -2.57 -3.01 -11.33
N GLU A 16 -1.41 -2.69 -11.89
CA GLU A 16 -0.14 -2.70 -11.18
C GLU A 16 0.28 -1.28 -10.75
N PHE A 17 0.34 -1.05 -9.43
CA PHE A 17 0.91 0.16 -8.85
C PHE A 17 2.36 -0.09 -8.42
N VAL A 18 3.30 0.63 -9.02
CA VAL A 18 4.73 0.53 -8.66
C VAL A 18 5.08 1.71 -7.75
N ILE A 19 5.34 1.42 -6.47
CA ILE A 19 5.59 2.43 -5.43
C ILE A 19 6.90 2.17 -4.68
N ASP A 20 7.42 3.19 -4.02
CA ASP A 20 8.60 3.06 -3.16
C ASP A 20 8.33 2.05 -2.04
N LYS A 21 9.25 1.10 -1.86
CA LYS A 21 9.20 0.12 -0.77
C LYS A 21 9.03 0.81 0.58
N LYS A 22 9.70 1.95 0.80
CA LYS A 22 9.57 2.74 2.04
C LYS A 22 8.15 3.24 2.30
N ALA A 23 7.44 3.67 1.26
CA ALA A 23 6.04 4.08 1.37
C ALA A 23 5.15 2.86 1.66
N ALA A 24 5.35 1.75 0.94
CA ALA A 24 4.61 0.51 1.17
C ALA A 24 4.75 -0.04 2.60
N MET A 25 5.91 0.19 3.24
CA MET A 25 6.15 -0.21 4.64
C MET A 25 5.34 0.59 5.67
N VAL A 26 4.56 1.60 5.27
CA VAL A 26 3.54 2.21 6.14
C VAL A 26 2.53 1.14 6.59
N SER A 27 2.18 0.19 5.72
CA SER A 27 1.36 -0.97 6.07
C SER A 27 2.17 -2.04 6.79
N GLN A 28 1.73 -2.43 7.98
CA GLN A 28 2.32 -3.56 8.70
C GLN A 28 2.04 -4.89 7.99
N THR A 29 0.87 -5.03 7.36
CA THR A 29 0.51 -6.23 6.58
C THR A 29 1.44 -6.41 5.38
N ILE A 30 1.65 -5.36 4.58
CA ILE A 30 2.58 -5.40 3.43
C ILE A 30 4.01 -5.64 3.90
N ARG A 31 4.43 -5.00 5.00
CA ARG A 31 5.74 -5.26 5.61
C ARG A 31 5.92 -6.74 5.91
N ASN A 32 4.97 -7.35 6.60
CA ASN A 32 5.03 -8.76 6.94
C ASN A 32 5.09 -9.64 5.68
N MET A 33 4.30 -9.36 4.66
CA MET A 33 4.32 -10.11 3.39
C MET A 33 5.68 -10.05 2.69
N LEU A 34 6.34 -8.89 2.72
CA LEU A 34 7.62 -8.66 2.04
C LEU A 34 8.86 -9.05 2.86
N THR A 35 8.72 -9.35 4.15
CA THR A 35 9.86 -9.66 5.03
C THR A 35 9.76 -11.02 5.72
N SER A 36 8.63 -11.72 5.65
CA SER A 36 8.45 -12.98 6.38
C SER A 36 9.29 -14.11 5.76
N PRO A 37 10.07 -14.85 6.58
CA PRO A 37 10.83 -16.01 6.12
C PRO A 37 9.87 -17.12 5.71
N GLY A 38 9.58 -17.22 4.41
CA GLY A 38 8.61 -18.16 3.83
C GLY A 38 7.89 -17.62 2.59
N SER A 39 7.77 -16.29 2.46
CA SER A 39 7.19 -15.59 1.31
C SER A 39 8.24 -15.35 0.22
N PHE A 40 8.84 -16.44 -0.28
CA PHE A 40 9.93 -16.38 -1.24
C PHE A 40 9.54 -15.65 -2.54
N ALA A 41 8.32 -15.89 -3.04
CA ALA A 41 7.84 -15.26 -4.27
C ALA A 41 7.64 -13.74 -4.10
N GLU A 42 6.99 -13.30 -3.02
CA GLU A 42 6.76 -11.88 -2.75
C GLU A 42 8.06 -11.13 -2.40
N THR A 43 8.98 -11.79 -1.71
CA THR A 43 10.27 -11.19 -1.31
C THR A 43 11.24 -11.07 -2.49
N GLU A 44 11.25 -12.05 -3.40
CA GLU A 44 12.15 -12.07 -4.57
C GLU A 44 11.67 -11.12 -5.67
N HIS A 45 10.36 -11.02 -5.89
CA HIS A 45 9.80 -10.19 -6.97
C HIS A 45 9.35 -8.80 -6.48
N GLY A 46 9.14 -8.63 -5.16
CA GLY A 46 8.63 -7.39 -4.59
C GLY A 46 7.17 -7.11 -4.98
N GLU A 47 6.38 -8.16 -5.20
CA GLU A 47 5.00 -8.07 -5.69
C GLU A 47 4.01 -8.53 -4.63
N VAL A 48 2.92 -7.79 -4.44
CA VAL A 48 1.83 -8.09 -3.52
C VAL A 48 0.50 -7.93 -4.26
N THR A 49 -0.33 -8.97 -4.23
CA THR A 49 -1.64 -8.98 -4.91
C THR A 49 -2.77 -8.87 -3.91
N PHE A 50 -3.73 -7.99 -4.20
CA PHE A 50 -4.93 -7.75 -3.40
C PHE A 50 -6.19 -8.14 -4.18
N PRO A 51 -6.65 -9.40 -4.07
CA PRO A 51 -7.79 -9.90 -4.85
C PRO A 51 -9.13 -9.25 -4.48
N GLU A 52 -9.22 -8.59 -3.34
CA GLU A 52 -10.45 -7.98 -2.81
C GLU A 52 -10.41 -6.44 -2.80
N ILE A 53 -9.28 -5.82 -3.18
CA ILE A 53 -9.14 -4.36 -3.20
C ILE A 53 -9.20 -3.88 -4.65
N SER A 54 -10.24 -3.09 -4.96
CA SER A 54 -10.41 -2.51 -6.29
C SER A 54 -9.30 -1.52 -6.63
N THR A 55 -9.09 -1.27 -7.92
CA THR A 55 -8.05 -0.38 -8.43
C THR A 55 -8.18 1.03 -7.86
N THR A 56 -9.39 1.57 -7.80
CA THR A 56 -9.67 2.91 -7.23
C THR A 56 -9.28 2.99 -5.76
N ILE A 57 -9.56 1.95 -4.99
CA ILE A 57 -9.24 1.93 -3.54
C ILE A 57 -7.74 1.74 -3.33
N LEU A 58 -7.10 0.86 -4.11
CA LEU A 58 -5.66 0.65 -4.04
C LEU A 58 -4.87 1.89 -4.46
N GLU A 59 -5.36 2.66 -5.43
CA GLU A 59 -4.78 3.97 -5.80
C GLU A 59 -4.79 4.93 -4.60
N LYS A 60 -5.93 5.07 -3.92
CA LYS A 60 -6.05 5.94 -2.74
C LYS A 60 -5.18 5.48 -1.58
N ILE A 61 -5.04 4.17 -1.38
CA ILE A 61 -4.10 3.61 -0.39
C ILE A 61 -2.66 3.98 -0.74
N CYS A 62 -2.26 3.89 -2.02
CA CYS A 62 -0.92 4.30 -2.45
C CYS A 62 -0.68 5.79 -2.19
N GLN A 63 -1.67 6.65 -2.47
CA GLN A 63 -1.60 8.07 -2.12
C GLN A 63 -1.45 8.29 -0.60
N TYR A 64 -2.20 7.54 0.21
CA TYR A 64 -2.10 7.60 1.66
C TYR A 64 -0.71 7.17 2.16
N PHE A 65 -0.10 6.14 1.60
CA PHE A 65 1.26 5.72 2.01
C PHE A 65 2.29 6.82 1.83
N TYR A 66 2.27 7.50 0.69
CA TYR A 66 3.16 8.64 0.46
C TYR A 66 2.82 9.81 1.38
N TRP A 67 1.54 10.14 1.53
CA TRP A 67 1.10 11.19 2.44
C TRP A 67 1.58 10.91 3.87
N SER A 68 1.32 9.72 4.40
CA SER A 68 1.72 9.28 5.74
C SER A 68 3.25 9.38 5.93
N LEU A 69 4.03 8.90 4.95
CA LEU A 69 5.49 8.98 5.00
C LEU A 69 6.01 10.43 5.03
N GLN A 70 5.39 11.35 4.27
CA GLN A 70 5.79 12.76 4.21
C GLN A 70 5.41 13.54 5.46
N TYR A 71 4.24 13.24 6.05
CA TYR A 71 3.64 14.02 7.13
C TYR A 71 3.76 13.38 8.52
N ALA A 72 4.38 12.21 8.64
CA ALA A 72 4.71 11.57 9.93
C ALA A 72 5.52 12.46 10.89
N SER A 73 6.16 13.53 10.39
CA SER A 73 6.99 14.46 11.17
C SER A 73 6.24 15.65 11.80
N GLY A 74 4.90 15.65 11.79
CA GLY A 74 4.10 16.57 12.61
C GLY A 74 3.65 17.87 11.94
N LYS A 75 3.53 17.89 10.61
CA LYS A 75 2.81 18.98 9.92
C LYS A 75 1.31 18.69 9.95
N GLU A 76 0.52 19.65 10.42
CA GLU A 76 -0.95 19.58 10.33
C GLU A 76 -1.37 19.68 8.85
N THR A 77 -1.72 18.53 8.28
CA THR A 77 -2.33 18.44 6.95
C THR A 77 -3.43 17.40 7.01
N GLU A 78 -4.45 17.53 6.17
CA GLU A 78 -5.54 16.56 6.07
C GLU A 78 -5.36 15.70 4.81
N PHE A 79 -5.62 14.40 4.93
CA PHE A 79 -5.73 13.52 3.78
C PHE A 79 -7.20 13.48 3.32
N HIS A 80 -7.48 14.07 2.16
CA HIS A 80 -8.84 14.14 1.65
C HIS A 80 -9.31 12.79 1.11
N ILE A 81 -10.47 12.34 1.59
CA ILE A 81 -11.15 11.12 1.16
C ILE A 81 -12.54 11.49 0.64
N GLU A 82 -12.84 11.05 -0.57
CA GLU A 82 -14.13 11.18 -1.20
C GLU A 82 -15.17 10.35 -0.42
N PRO A 83 -16.34 10.92 -0.07
CA PRO A 83 -17.34 10.25 0.76
C PRO A 83 -17.71 8.85 0.26
N GLU A 84 -17.78 8.67 -1.04
CA GLU A 84 -18.14 7.42 -1.72
C GLU A 84 -17.12 6.29 -1.48
N LEU A 85 -15.86 6.62 -1.19
CA LEU A 85 -14.77 5.65 -0.99
C LEU A 85 -14.58 5.28 0.48
N THR A 86 -15.21 6.00 1.41
CA THR A 86 -14.95 5.92 2.86
C THR A 86 -15.07 4.50 3.42
N LEU A 87 -16.15 3.79 3.09
CA LEU A 87 -16.42 2.47 3.66
C LEU A 87 -15.39 1.43 3.21
N GLU A 88 -15.11 1.39 1.92
CA GLU A 88 -14.12 0.48 1.33
C GLU A 88 -12.70 0.79 1.83
N LEU A 89 -12.33 2.08 1.89
CA LEU A 89 -11.05 2.50 2.44
C LEU A 89 -10.91 2.13 3.92
N MET A 90 -11.97 2.23 4.72
CA MET A 90 -11.93 1.84 6.14
C MET A 90 -11.69 0.34 6.30
N MET A 91 -12.35 -0.50 5.50
CA MET A 91 -12.13 -1.94 5.51
C MET A 91 -10.70 -2.29 5.07
N ALA A 92 -10.21 -1.65 4.02
CA ALA A 92 -8.86 -1.87 3.52
C ALA A 92 -7.79 -1.38 4.51
N ALA A 93 -7.99 -0.23 5.17
CA ALA A 93 -7.09 0.28 6.20
C ALA A 93 -6.99 -0.68 7.39
N ASN A 94 -8.14 -1.24 7.83
CA ASN A 94 -8.15 -2.26 8.88
C ASN A 94 -7.39 -3.52 8.45
N TYR A 95 -7.56 -3.99 7.21
CA TYR A 95 -6.82 -5.14 6.67
C TYR A 95 -5.30 -4.86 6.57
N LEU A 96 -4.92 -3.66 6.13
CA LEU A 96 -3.54 -3.28 5.91
C LEU A 96 -2.80 -2.89 7.19
N HIS A 97 -3.51 -2.72 8.31
CA HIS A 97 -3.00 -2.23 9.59
C HIS A 97 -2.19 -0.93 9.39
N THR A 98 -2.89 0.13 8.98
CA THR A 98 -2.35 1.43 8.56
C THR A 98 -3.05 2.60 9.21
#